data_AF-A0A956Y9Y1-F1
#
_entry.id   AF-A0A956Y9Y1-F1
#
_cell.length_a   1.000
_cell.length_b   1.000
_cell.length_c   1.000
_cell.angle_alpha   90.00
_cell.angle_beta   90.00
_cell.angle_gamma   90.00
#
_symmetry.space_group_name_H-M   'P 1'
#
loop_
_entity.id
_entity.type
_entity.pdbx_description
1 polymer ?
#
loop_
_entity_poly.entity_id
_entity_poly.type
_entity_poly.pdbx_seq_one_letter_code
_entity_poly.pdbx_strand_id
1 'polypeptide(L)'
;MGSEFLLVAFLMLAGMGVYWTMVLFPRQRDFKRRQEMARSLAEGDEVITGGGLIGRVKRIDSAQGIAYIEVAEGLEVRVLTAAMIDRYDPELIARNSNQVREKQQSVPQQTV
;
A
#
# COMPACT_ATOMS: atom_id res chain seq x y z
N MET A 1 31.07 -11.36 -38.90
CA MET A 1 30.08 -10.32 -39.21
C MET A 1 28.67 -10.69 -38.77
N GLY A 2 28.04 -11.79 -39.25
CA GLY A 2 26.65 -12.11 -38.87
C GLY A 2 26.42 -12.56 -37.41
N SER A 3 27.37 -13.29 -36.82
CA SER A 3 27.30 -13.77 -35.43
C SER A 3 27.43 -12.64 -34.40
N GLU A 4 28.24 -11.63 -34.69
CA GLU A 4 28.44 -10.46 -33.83
C GLU A 4 27.16 -9.63 -33.74
N PHE A 5 26.44 -9.47 -34.85
CA PHE A 5 25.12 -8.82 -34.87
C PHE A 5 24.09 -9.58 -34.03
N LEU A 6 24.07 -10.91 -34.07
CA LEU A 6 23.18 -11.72 -33.24
C LEU A 6 23.50 -11.58 -31.76
N LEU A 7 24.78 -11.52 -31.40
CA LEU A 7 25.23 -11.37 -30.01
C LEU A 7 24.86 -9.99 -29.46
N VAL A 8 25.03 -8.92 -30.25
CA VAL A 8 24.62 -7.55 -29.88
C VAL A 8 23.10 -7.44 -29.79
N ALA A 9 22.35 -8.04 -30.72
CA ALA A 9 20.89 -8.05 -30.69
C ALA A 9 20.34 -8.80 -29.48
N PHE A 10 20.95 -9.94 -29.14
CA PHE A 10 20.59 -10.72 -27.94
C PHE A 10 20.85 -9.92 -26.66
N LEU A 11 21.99 -9.23 -26.57
CA LEU A 11 22.37 -8.42 -25.41
C LEU A 11 21.44 -7.20 -25.25
N MET A 12 21.04 -6.57 -26.36
CA MET A 12 20.01 -5.52 -26.40
C MET A 12 18.64 -6.03 -25.90
N LEU A 13 18.17 -7.18 -26.40
CA LEU A 13 16.90 -7.78 -26.00
C LEU A 13 16.90 -8.18 -24.52
N ALA A 14 17.99 -8.77 -24.03
CA ALA A 14 18.16 -9.13 -22.63
C ALA A 14 18.14 -7.88 -21.73
N GLY A 15 18.87 -6.82 -22.10
CA GLY A 15 18.87 -5.55 -21.38
C GLY A 15 17.49 -4.90 -21.31
N MET A 16 16.76 -4.89 -22.43
CA MET A 16 15.40 -4.35 -22.50
C MET A 16 14.41 -5.18 -21.68
N GLY A 17 14.56 -6.51 -21.66
CA GLY A 17 13.77 -7.40 -20.82
C GLY A 17 13.97 -7.14 -19.32
N VAL A 18 15.21 -6.95 -18.87
CA VAL A 18 15.53 -6.61 -17.47
C VAL A 18 15.00 -5.24 -17.10
N TYR A 19 15.21 -4.24 -17.95
CA TYR A 19 14.70 -2.88 -17.73
C TYR A 19 13.17 -2.84 -17.64
N TRP A 20 12.48 -3.52 -18.56
CA TRP A 20 11.01 -3.62 -18.56
C TRP A 20 10.49 -4.35 -17.31
N THR A 21 11.09 -5.48 -16.95
CA THR A 21 10.65 -6.26 -15.78
C THR A 21 10.89 -5.49 -14.48
N MET A 22 11.96 -4.70 -14.37
CA MET A 22 12.18 -3.86 -13.21
C MET A 22 11.12 -2.74 -13.06
N VAL A 23 10.58 -2.20 -14.15
CA VAL A 23 9.56 -1.14 -14.12
C VAL A 23 8.13 -1.69 -13.98
N LEU A 24 7.80 -2.80 -14.64
CA LEU A 24 6.42 -3.33 -14.69
C LEU A 24 6.08 -4.27 -13.52
N PHE A 25 7.05 -5.03 -13.01
CA PHE A 25 6.82 -6.03 -11.95
C PHE A 25 6.53 -5.48 -10.54
N PRO A 26 7.10 -4.35 -10.07
CA PRO A 26 6.87 -3.93 -8.69
C PRO A 26 5.43 -3.44 -8.47
N ARG A 27 4.82 -2.80 -9.49
CA ARG A 27 3.50 -2.16 -9.35
C ARG A 27 2.36 -3.14 -9.07
N GLN A 28 2.41 -4.35 -9.62
CA GLN A 28 1.36 -5.34 -9.38
C GLN A 28 1.37 -5.88 -7.94
N ARG A 29 2.54 -5.90 -7.29
CA ARG A 29 2.67 -6.42 -5.91
C ARG A 29 1.98 -5.50 -4.90
N ASP A 30 2.11 -4.19 -5.07
CA ASP A 30 1.49 -3.22 -4.14
C ASP A 30 -0.04 -3.20 -4.27
N PHE A 31 -0.56 -3.33 -5.50
CA PHE A 31 -2.01 -3.45 -5.70
C PHE A 31 -2.59 -4.74 -5.15
N LYS A 32 -1.90 -5.87 -5.34
CA LYS A 32 -2.33 -7.17 -4.80
C LYS A 32 -2.34 -7.17 -3.27
N ARG A 33 -1.30 -6.63 -2.63
CA ARG A 33 -1.25 -6.49 -1.16
C ARG A 33 -2.38 -5.61 -0.63
N ARG A 34 -2.67 -4.48 -1.27
CA ARG A 34 -3.79 -3.62 -0.86
C ARG A 34 -5.15 -4.29 -1.03
N GLN A 35 -5.34 -5.08 -2.09
CA GLN A 35 -6.56 -5.87 -2.26
C GLN A 35 -6.70 -6.99 -1.23
N GLU A 36 -5.61 -7.64 -0.83
CA GLU A 36 -5.62 -8.66 0.21
C GLU A 36 -5.97 -8.07 1.58
N MET A 37 -5.46 -6.88 1.93
CA MET A 37 -5.83 -6.19 3.18
C MET A 37 -7.28 -5.70 3.17
N ALA A 38 -7.78 -5.21 2.04
CA ALA A 38 -9.19 -4.81 1.93
C ALA A 38 -10.17 -5.97 2.18
N ARG A 39 -9.72 -7.24 2.06
CA ARG A 39 -10.54 -8.43 2.35
C ARG A 39 -10.61 -8.79 3.84
N SER A 40 -9.69 -8.29 4.68
CA SER A 40 -9.76 -8.53 6.13
C SER A 40 -10.67 -7.53 6.84
N LEU A 41 -11.12 -6.48 6.13
CA LEU A 41 -12.03 -5.47 6.65
C LEU A 41 -13.48 -5.96 6.56
N ALA A 42 -14.21 -5.83 7.67
CA ALA A 42 -15.60 -6.21 7.79
C ALA A 42 -16.50 -4.97 8.03
N GLU A 43 -17.81 -5.16 7.85
CA GLU A 43 -18.80 -4.15 8.24
C GLU A 43 -18.76 -3.93 9.76
N GLY A 44 -18.78 -2.67 10.19
CA GLY A 44 -18.64 -2.27 11.59
C GLY A 44 -17.20 -1.94 12.03
N ASP A 45 -16.19 -2.28 11.22
CA ASP A 45 -14.80 -1.94 11.53
C ASP A 45 -14.56 -0.43 11.39
N GLU A 46 -13.74 0.11 12.30
CA GLU A 46 -13.16 1.44 12.14
C GLU A 46 -11.91 1.34 11.27
N VAL A 47 -11.79 2.18 10.26
CA VAL A 47 -10.75 2.07 9.23
C VAL A 47 -10.06 3.40 9.01
N ILE A 48 -8.78 3.33 8.66
CA ILE A 48 -8.02 4.48 8.18
C ILE A 48 -7.76 4.36 6.67
N THR A 49 -8.07 5.43 5.96
CA THR A 49 -7.78 5.53 4.51
C THR A 49 -6.39 6.11 4.27
N GLY A 50 -5.86 5.95 3.07
CA GLY A 50 -4.55 6.52 2.71
C GLY A 50 -4.43 8.04 2.76
N GLY A 51 -5.55 8.77 2.88
CA GLY A 51 -5.56 10.21 3.12
C GLY A 51 -5.55 10.60 4.60
N GLY A 52 -5.51 9.64 5.54
CA GLY A 52 -5.61 9.89 6.97
C GLY A 52 -7.05 10.06 7.49
N LEU A 53 -8.06 9.80 6.65
CA LEU A 53 -9.46 9.81 7.07
C LEU A 53 -9.76 8.57 7.90
N ILE A 54 -10.39 8.76 9.06
CA ILE A 54 -10.87 7.69 9.95
C ILE A 54 -12.39 7.67 9.88
N GLY A 55 -12.98 6.49 9.84
CA GLY A 55 -14.42 6.33 9.94
C GLY A 55 -14.84 4.87 10.09
N ARG A 56 -16.13 4.65 10.29
CA ARG A 56 -16.72 3.31 10.49
C ARG A 56 -17.30 2.77 9.20
N VAL A 57 -16.95 1.54 8.83
CA VAL A 57 -17.52 0.88 7.66
C VAL A 57 -18.98 0.53 7.91
N LYS A 58 -19.89 1.08 7.11
CA LYS A 58 -21.32 0.72 7.12
C LYS A 58 -21.62 -0.45 6.23
N ARG A 59 -21.05 -0.43 5.03
CA ARG A 59 -21.35 -1.40 3.97
C ARG A 59 -20.19 -1.52 3.01
N ILE A 60 -19.93 -2.72 2.53
CA ILE A 60 -18.93 -2.98 1.49
C ILE A 60 -19.64 -3.51 0.24
N ASP A 61 -19.42 -2.84 -0.89
CA ASP A 61 -19.83 -3.30 -2.21
C ASP A 61 -18.62 -3.89 -2.95
N SER A 62 -18.38 -5.19 -2.74
CA SER A 62 -17.26 -5.89 -3.37
C SER A 62 -17.40 -6.02 -4.89
N ALA A 63 -18.61 -5.95 -5.44
CA ALA A 63 -18.84 -6.03 -6.88
C ALA A 63 -18.38 -4.75 -7.59
N GLN A 64 -18.55 -3.59 -6.94
CA GLN A 64 -18.09 -2.31 -7.46
C GLN A 64 -16.70 -1.89 -6.95
N GLY A 65 -16.17 -2.57 -5.93
CA GLY A 65 -14.90 -2.19 -5.29
C GLY A 65 -14.99 -0.89 -4.48
N ILE A 66 -16.17 -0.62 -3.94
CA ILE A 66 -16.50 0.61 -3.20
C ILE A 66 -16.98 0.22 -1.81
N ALA A 67 -16.66 1.03 -0.80
CA ALA A 67 -17.19 0.90 0.55
C ALA A 67 -17.80 2.22 1.01
N TYR A 68 -18.80 2.11 1.86
CA TYR A 68 -19.51 3.21 2.49
C TYR A 68 -19.01 3.35 3.92
N ILE A 69 -18.46 4.52 4.23
CA ILE A 69 -17.88 4.83 5.54
C ILE A 69 -18.63 6.00 6.16
N GLU A 70 -19.05 5.85 7.41
CA GLU A 70 -19.54 6.95 8.23
C GLU A 70 -18.35 7.66 8.90
N VAL A 71 -18.17 8.95 8.60
CA VAL A 71 -17.06 9.77 9.11
C VAL A 71 -17.52 10.66 10.26
N ALA A 72 -18.78 11.09 10.19
CA ALA A 72 -19.45 11.86 11.22
C ALA A 72 -20.93 11.46 11.22
N GLU A 73 -21.64 11.81 12.30
CA GLU A 73 -23.04 11.44 12.47
C GLU A 73 -23.90 11.92 11.27
N GLY A 74 -24.48 10.97 10.55
CA GLY A 74 -25.30 11.26 9.36
C GLY A 74 -24.51 11.61 8.08
N LEU A 75 -23.17 11.58 8.12
CA LEU A 75 -22.31 11.79 6.96
C LEU A 75 -21.68 10.47 6.49
N GLU A 76 -22.21 9.93 5.41
CA GLU A 76 -21.67 8.75 4.73
C GLU A 76 -20.88 9.14 3.48
N VAL A 77 -19.67 8.60 3.35
CA VAL A 77 -18.76 8.86 2.24
C VAL A 77 -18.46 7.54 1.53
N ARG A 78 -18.43 7.59 0.20
CA ARG A 78 -18.05 6.46 -0.64
C ARG A 78 -16.56 6.53 -0.94
N VAL A 79 -15.85 5.45 -0.64
CA VAL A 79 -14.42 5.33 -0.92
C VAL A 79 -14.12 4.07 -1.71
N LEU A 80 -13.02 4.06 -2.44
CA LEU A 80 -12.51 2.84 -3.05
C LEU A 80 -11.98 1.91 -1.96
N THR A 81 -12.34 0.63 -2.00
CA THR A 81 -11.81 -0.37 -1.04
C THR A 81 -10.28 -0.47 -1.12
N ALA A 82 -9.71 -0.25 -2.30
CA ALA A 82 -8.25 -0.20 -2.49
C ALA A 82 -7.54 0.98 -1.79
N ALA A 83 -8.28 1.99 -1.32
CA ALA A 83 -7.75 3.15 -0.60
C ALA A 83 -7.73 2.96 0.93
N MET A 84 -8.33 1.88 1.44
CA MET A 84 -8.29 1.49 2.86
C MET A 84 -6.93 0.86 3.15
N ILE A 85 -6.24 1.37 4.18
CA ILE A 85 -4.90 0.88 4.55
C ILE A 85 -5.00 -0.19 5.62
N ASP A 86 -5.70 0.09 6.72
CA ASP A 86 -5.78 -0.82 7.85
C ASP A 86 -7.02 -0.55 8.71
N ARG A 87 -7.33 -1.49 9.61
CA ARG A 87 -8.25 -1.27 10.72
C ARG A 87 -7.62 -0.26 11.67
N TYR A 88 -8.36 0.76 12.05
CA TYR A 88 -7.92 1.73 13.02
C TYR A 88 -7.90 1.08 14.41
N ASP A 89 -6.70 0.89 14.95
CA ASP A 89 -6.47 0.50 16.33
C ASP A 89 -5.66 1.61 17.02
N PRO A 90 -6.25 2.36 17.97
CA PRO A 90 -5.58 3.48 18.61
C PRO A 90 -4.36 3.06 19.43
N GLU A 91 -4.32 1.83 19.96
CA GLU A 91 -3.17 1.35 20.73
C GLU A 91 -1.98 0.99 19.85
N LEU A 92 -2.22 0.42 18.66
CA LEU A 92 -1.15 0.08 17.71
C LEU A 92 -0.45 1.34 17.18
N ILE A 93 -1.20 2.40 16.90
CA ILE A 93 -0.65 3.67 16.42
C ILE A 93 0.14 4.38 17.55
N ALA A 94 -0.34 4.31 18.79
CA ALA A 94 0.37 4.85 19.95
C ALA A 94 1.68 4.09 20.25
N ARG A 95 1.68 2.75 20.18
CA ARG A 95 2.89 1.93 20.40
C ARG A 95 3.96 2.17 19.33
N ASN A 96 3.56 2.24 18.05
CA ASN A 96 4.49 2.47 16.94
C ASN A 96 5.12 3.86 16.98
N SER A 97 4.37 4.91 17.35
CA SER A 97 4.92 6.26 17.49
C SER A 97 5.93 6.38 18.63
N ASN A 98 5.73 5.65 19.74
CA ASN A 98 6.68 5.59 20.84
C ASN A 98 7.97 4.83 20.46
N GLN A 99 7.86 3.70 19.75
CA GLN A 99 9.03 2.95 19.29
C GLN A 99 9.87 3.69 18.25
N VAL A 100 9.26 4.50 17.38
CA VAL A 100 9.98 5.36 16.43
C VAL A 100 10.78 6.44 17.18
N ARG A 101 10.22 7.01 18.25
CA ARG A 101 10.93 7.98 19.11
C ARG A 101 12.11 7.33 19.85
N GLU A 102 11.93 6.13 20.39
CA GLU A 102 13.00 5.40 21.08
C GLU A 102 14.15 4.99 20.14
N LYS A 103 13.84 4.49 18.94
CA LYS A 103 14.86 4.09 17.95
C LYS A 103 15.64 5.27 17.37
N GLN A 104 15.01 6.45 17.30
CA GLN A 104 15.66 7.67 16.83
C GLN A 104 16.51 8.35 17.91
N GLN A 105 16.19 8.11 19.18
CA GLN A 105 17.02 8.53 20.32
C GLN A 105 18.22 7.61 20.56
N SER A 106 18.19 6.36 20.08
CA SER A 106 19.30 5.41 20.16
C SER A 106 20.30 5.48 19.00
N VAL A 107 20.24 6.48 18.11
CA VAL A 107 21.33 6.77 17.17
C VAL A 107 22.26 7.79 17.83
N PRO A 108 23.33 7.35 18.54
CA PRO A 108 24.31 8.27 19.08
C PRO A 108 24.91 9.10 17.95
N GLN A 109 24.89 10.43 18.14
CA GLN A 109 25.85 11.32 17.52
C GLN A 109 27.25 10.88 17.95
N GLN A 110 27.84 9.96 17.20
CA GLN A 110 29.27 9.61 17.16
C GLN A 110 29.44 9.00 15.77
N THR A 111 30.05 9.67 14.80
CA THR A 111 31.47 10.02 14.82
C THR A 111 31.74 11.10 13.77
N VAL A 112 32.26 12.23 14.27
CA VAL A 112 33.18 13.23 13.65
C VAL A 112 32.65 14.08 12.49
#